data_AF-A0A6J5WQC5-F1
#
_entry.id   AF-A0A6J5WQC5-F1
#
_cell.length_a   1.000
_cell.length_b   1.000
_cell.length_c   1.000
_cell.angle_alpha   90.00
_cell.angle_beta   90.00
_cell.angle_gamma   90.00
#
_symmetry.space_group_name_H-M   'P 1'
#
loop_
_entity.id
_entity.type
_entity.pdbx_description
1 polymer ?
#
loop_
_entity_poly.entity_id
_entity_poly.type
_entity_poly.pdbx_seq_one_letter_code
_entity_poly.pdbx_strand_id
1 'polypeptide(L)'
;MANIFSHASITPHLTAQHNKKYVNFQPNHRYSVYRFRCSGEKLNQTSDSPTDKQSQPEKALLKVAWYSSELLGIATSFFRPPSKAEAPETAALELARDGSGAVDRAMVVKSIKQDFERSYFVTANLTLDAYEEDCEFADPASSFKGLQRFKRNCTNFGSLLMKSNMKLMKWEDFEDKGIGHWRFSCILSFPWKPILSASGYTEYYFDGLSGKVCRHVEHWNVPKMVLLKQILKPSRGFWLKKTGG
;
A
#
# COMPACT_ATOMS: atom_id res chain seq x y z
N MET A 1 12.42 39.54 49.26
CA MET A 1 11.06 39.58 49.82
C MET A 1 10.28 38.43 49.22
N ALA A 2 10.12 37.36 49.98
CA ALA A 2 9.28 36.21 49.62
C ALA A 2 7.82 36.57 49.91
N ASN A 3 6.89 36.16 49.04
CA ASN A 3 5.49 36.02 49.43
C ASN A 3 4.94 34.74 48.80
N ILE A 4 4.86 33.74 49.67
CA ILE A 4 4.10 32.50 49.53
C ILE A 4 2.66 32.86 49.91
N PHE A 5 1.69 32.53 49.06
CA PHE A 5 0.29 32.44 49.48
C PHE A 5 -0.19 31.01 49.30
N SER A 6 -0.26 30.32 50.43
CA SER A 6 -0.93 29.05 50.65
C SER A 6 -2.35 29.35 51.12
N HIS A 7 -3.37 28.75 50.50
CA HIS A 7 -4.69 28.44 51.09
C HIS A 7 -5.44 27.55 50.07
N ALA A 8 -6.33 26.63 50.40
CA ALA A 8 -6.62 25.78 51.55
C ALA A 8 -7.68 24.81 51.00
N SER A 9 -7.48 23.51 51.17
CA SER A 9 -8.41 22.47 50.72
C SER A 9 -9.73 22.54 51.50
N ILE A 10 -10.86 22.45 50.79
CA ILE A 10 -12.17 22.19 51.41
C ILE A 10 -12.82 20.99 50.70
N THR A 11 -12.83 19.88 51.41
CA THR A 11 -13.57 18.65 51.11
C THR A 11 -14.96 18.74 51.75
N PRO A 12 -16.05 18.41 51.05
CA PRO A 12 -17.25 17.93 51.72
C PRO A 12 -17.32 16.41 51.66
N HIS A 13 -17.11 15.81 52.84
CA HIS A 13 -17.39 14.40 53.13
C HIS A 13 -18.90 14.23 53.36
N LEU A 14 -19.57 13.46 52.49
CA LEU A 14 -20.93 12.98 52.72
C LEU A 14 -20.96 11.46 52.60
N THR A 15 -20.88 10.81 53.76
CA THR A 15 -21.32 9.43 53.98
C THR A 15 -22.83 9.38 54.15
N ALA A 16 -23.54 8.55 53.38
CA ALA A 16 -24.68 7.77 53.88
C ALA A 16 -25.12 6.68 52.89
N GLN A 17 -24.85 5.44 53.31
CA GLN A 17 -25.77 4.29 53.33
C GLN A 17 -26.35 3.72 52.01
N HIS A 18 -25.81 2.54 51.70
CA HIS A 18 -26.46 1.36 51.15
C HIS A 18 -28.00 1.37 51.06
N ASN A 19 -28.52 1.13 49.85
CA ASN A 19 -29.71 0.31 49.70
C ASN A 19 -29.63 -0.56 48.43
N LYS A 20 -29.71 -1.89 48.64
CA LYS A 20 -29.77 -2.93 47.62
C LYS A 20 -31.07 -2.81 46.82
N LYS A 21 -30.99 -2.72 45.49
CA LYS A 21 -31.98 -3.32 44.59
C LYS A 21 -31.28 -3.88 43.35
N TYR A 22 -31.17 -5.20 43.32
CA TYR A 22 -30.83 -5.96 42.11
C TYR A 22 -32.00 -5.87 41.14
N VAL A 23 -31.78 -5.28 39.98
CA VAL A 23 -32.71 -5.36 38.85
C VAL A 23 -32.04 -6.21 37.78
N ASN A 24 -32.42 -7.49 37.75
CA ASN A 24 -32.06 -8.43 36.71
C ASN A 24 -32.82 -8.06 35.42
N PHE A 25 -32.15 -7.38 34.50
CA PHE A 25 -32.63 -7.29 33.12
C PHE A 25 -32.17 -8.53 32.35
N GLN A 26 -33.09 -9.47 32.10
CA GLN A 26 -32.92 -10.52 31.10
C GLN A 26 -33.34 -9.97 29.72
N PRO A 27 -32.43 -9.90 28.72
CA PRO A 27 -32.84 -9.75 27.34
C PRO A 27 -33.08 -11.13 26.73
N ASN A 28 -34.35 -11.50 26.56
CA ASN A 28 -34.76 -12.59 25.68
C ASN A 28 -34.49 -12.18 24.22
N HIS A 29 -33.37 -12.61 23.65
CA HIS A 29 -33.15 -12.55 22.21
C HIS A 29 -33.43 -13.91 21.58
N ARG A 30 -34.62 -14.01 20.98
CA ARG A 30 -34.97 -15.06 20.01
C ARG A 30 -34.12 -14.83 18.76
N TYR A 31 -33.11 -15.68 18.55
CA TYR A 31 -32.40 -15.74 17.28
C TYR A 31 -33.32 -16.33 16.21
N SER A 32 -33.79 -15.49 15.28
CA SER A 32 -34.43 -15.92 14.04
C SER A 32 -33.35 -16.33 13.03
N VAL A 33 -33.10 -17.63 12.91
CA VAL A 33 -32.18 -18.17 11.91
C VAL A 33 -32.87 -18.12 10.54
N TYR A 34 -32.54 -17.12 9.73
CA TYR A 34 -32.91 -17.12 8.31
C TYR A 34 -32.04 -18.13 7.56
N ARG A 35 -32.62 -19.29 7.25
CA ARG A 35 -32.01 -20.32 6.42
C ARG A 35 -32.16 -19.91 4.95
N PHE A 36 -31.12 -19.31 4.38
CA PHE A 36 -31.08 -19.10 2.94
C PHE A 36 -30.94 -20.44 2.22
N ARG A 37 -32.02 -20.86 1.57
CA ARG A 37 -32.07 -22.05 0.70
C ARG A 37 -31.76 -21.59 -0.72
N CYS A 38 -30.52 -21.77 -1.16
CA CYS A 38 -30.16 -21.61 -2.57
C CYS A 38 -30.64 -22.85 -3.33
N SER A 39 -31.79 -22.74 -3.99
CA SER A 39 -32.21 -23.69 -5.03
C SER A 39 -31.52 -23.27 -6.33
N GLY A 40 -30.52 -24.04 -6.76
CA GLY A 40 -29.90 -23.87 -8.07
C GLY A 40 -30.74 -24.56 -9.13
N GLU A 41 -31.53 -23.81 -9.89
CA GLU A 41 -32.08 -24.28 -11.15
C GLU A 41 -30.99 -24.23 -12.23
N LYS A 42 -30.68 -25.38 -12.83
CA LYS A 42 -29.89 -25.46 -14.06
C LYS A 42 -30.82 -25.18 -15.24
N LEU A 43 -30.63 -24.05 -15.92
CA LEU A 43 -31.16 -23.85 -17.26
C LEU A 43 -30.05 -24.14 -18.28
N ASN A 44 -30.19 -25.24 -19.01
CA ASN A 44 -29.44 -25.52 -20.22
C ASN A 44 -30.01 -24.67 -21.35
N GLN A 45 -29.22 -23.78 -21.98
CA GLN A 45 -29.41 -23.42 -23.39
C GLN A 45 -28.05 -23.15 -24.05
N THR A 46 -27.82 -23.87 -25.13
CA THR A 46 -26.76 -23.69 -26.13
C THR A 46 -27.27 -22.69 -27.18
N SER A 47 -26.44 -21.74 -27.59
CA SER A 47 -26.16 -21.38 -29.00
C SER A 47 -25.63 -19.94 -29.16
N ASP A 48 -24.44 -19.89 -29.76
CA ASP A 48 -23.87 -18.90 -30.69
C ASP A 48 -23.64 -17.42 -30.29
N SER A 49 -22.46 -16.95 -30.73
CA SER A 49 -21.77 -15.68 -30.51
C SER A 49 -22.00 -14.68 -31.67
N PRO A 50 -21.36 -13.50 -31.76
CA PRO A 50 -20.71 -12.63 -30.75
C PRO A 50 -21.22 -11.17 -30.82
N THR A 51 -21.35 -10.46 -29.69
CA THR A 51 -21.12 -8.99 -29.72
C THR A 51 -20.77 -8.43 -28.34
N ASP A 52 -19.70 -7.66 -28.37
CA ASP A 52 -19.16 -6.79 -27.33
C ASP A 52 -20.23 -5.96 -26.61
N LYS A 53 -20.49 -6.29 -25.34
CA LYS A 53 -21.16 -5.42 -24.37
C LYS A 53 -20.54 -5.68 -22.99
N GLN A 54 -19.37 -5.08 -22.75
CA GLN A 54 -18.80 -5.02 -21.41
C GLN A 54 -19.77 -4.26 -20.50
N SER A 55 -20.45 -5.03 -19.65
CA SER A 55 -21.69 -4.65 -18.99
C SER A 55 -21.42 -3.68 -17.81
N GLN A 56 -22.24 -2.63 -17.71
CA GLN A 56 -22.31 -1.67 -16.60
C GLN A 56 -22.16 -2.26 -15.17
N PRO A 57 -22.69 -3.46 -14.84
CA PRO A 57 -22.48 -4.07 -13.52
C PRO A 57 -21.01 -4.40 -13.21
N GLU A 58 -20.16 -4.70 -14.21
CA GLU A 58 -18.73 -4.93 -13.95
C GLU A 58 -18.02 -3.65 -13.52
N LYS A 59 -18.32 -2.52 -14.16
CA LYS A 59 -17.78 -1.20 -13.76
C LYS A 59 -18.25 -0.77 -12.38
N ALA A 60 -19.50 -1.09 -12.02
CA ALA A 60 -20.06 -0.82 -10.71
C ALA A 60 -19.45 -1.72 -9.62
N LEU A 61 -19.33 -3.03 -9.88
CA LEU A 61 -18.68 -3.98 -8.98
C LEU A 61 -17.19 -3.68 -8.79
N LEU A 62 -16.50 -3.26 -9.85
CA LEU A 62 -15.10 -2.82 -9.78
C LEU A 62 -14.95 -1.56 -8.91
N LYS A 63 -15.87 -0.60 -9.01
CA LYS A 63 -15.90 0.57 -8.11
C LYS A 63 -16.13 0.17 -6.66
N VAL A 64 -17.08 -0.74 -6.39
CA VAL A 64 -17.35 -1.21 -5.03
C VAL A 64 -16.15 -1.98 -4.46
N ALA A 65 -15.54 -2.85 -5.26
CA ALA A 65 -14.34 -3.59 -4.87
C ALA A 65 -13.19 -2.63 -4.51
N TRP A 66 -12.97 -1.58 -5.31
CA TRP A 66 -11.94 -0.58 -5.05
C TRP A 66 -12.21 0.25 -3.78
N TYR A 67 -13.45 0.70 -3.57
CA TYR A 67 -13.81 1.42 -2.34
C TYR A 67 -13.74 0.51 -1.10
N SER A 68 -14.04 -0.77 -1.23
CA SER A 68 -13.90 -1.73 -0.12
C SER A 68 -12.44 -2.00 0.28
N SER A 69 -11.47 -1.74 -0.60
CA SER A 69 -10.04 -1.82 -0.27
C SER A 69 -9.54 -0.70 0.65
N GLU A 70 -10.21 0.46 0.70
CA GLU A 70 -9.81 1.55 1.63
C GLU A 70 -10.00 1.15 3.10
N LEU A 71 -10.93 0.23 3.39
CA LEU A 71 -11.17 -0.31 4.75
C LEU A 71 -10.17 -1.40 5.17
N LEU A 72 -9.53 -2.10 4.21
CA LEU A 72 -8.54 -3.14 4.50
C LEU A 72 -7.20 -2.58 4.99
N GLY A 73 -6.92 -1.29 4.74
CA GLY A 73 -5.78 -0.58 5.33
C GLY A 73 -5.97 -0.23 6.81
N ILE A 74 -7.22 -0.21 7.30
CA ILE A 74 -7.56 0.18 8.68
C ILE A 74 -7.62 -1.05 9.61
N ALA A 75 -7.93 -2.24 9.10
CA ALA A 75 -8.00 -3.44 9.94
C ALA A 75 -6.62 -3.99 10.35
N THR A 76 -5.57 -3.73 9.57
CA THR A 76 -4.22 -4.26 9.83
C THR A 76 -3.46 -3.48 10.92
N SER A 77 -3.86 -2.26 11.24
CA SER A 77 -3.27 -1.46 12.32
C SER A 77 -3.70 -1.93 13.72
N PHE A 78 -4.86 -2.59 13.85
CA PHE A 78 -5.35 -3.13 15.13
C PHE A 78 -4.65 -4.42 15.58
N PHE A 79 -3.98 -5.13 14.67
CA PHE A 79 -3.25 -6.37 14.99
C PHE A 79 -1.73 -6.17 15.09
N ARG A 80 -1.24 -4.93 15.03
CA ARG A 80 0.19 -4.61 15.11
C ARG A 80 0.59 -4.36 16.58
N PRO A 81 1.44 -5.22 17.18
CA PRO A 81 2.14 -4.85 18.41
C PRO A 81 3.02 -3.62 18.13
N PRO A 82 3.17 -2.69 19.09
CA PRO A 82 4.04 -1.53 18.89
C PRO A 82 5.48 -2.01 18.75
N SER A 83 5.97 -2.08 17.51
CA SER A 83 7.38 -2.31 17.23
C SER A 83 8.12 -1.01 17.53
N LYS A 84 8.89 -0.98 18.63
CA LYS A 84 10.02 -0.06 18.77
C LYS A 84 11.05 -0.44 17.70
N ALA A 85 10.86 0.10 16.52
CA ALA A 85 11.89 0.17 15.50
C ALA A 85 11.91 1.63 15.08
N GLU A 86 12.81 2.38 15.69
CA GLU A 86 13.27 3.64 15.13
C GLU A 86 13.63 3.35 13.68
N ALA A 87 12.88 3.96 12.76
CA ALA A 87 13.27 3.98 11.37
C ALA A 87 14.67 4.58 11.33
N PRO A 88 15.65 3.94 10.68
CA PRO A 88 16.90 4.63 10.44
C PRO A 88 16.54 5.82 9.55
N GLU A 89 16.69 7.02 10.10
CA GLU A 89 16.74 8.24 9.32
C GLU A 89 17.75 7.97 8.23
N THR A 90 17.23 7.77 7.03
CA THR A 90 18.02 7.45 5.86
C THR A 90 18.87 8.67 5.66
N ALA A 91 20.16 8.58 5.99
CA ALA A 91 21.13 9.63 5.69
C ALA A 91 20.86 10.04 4.25
N ALA A 92 20.34 11.26 4.06
CA ALA A 92 20.04 11.79 2.76
C ALA A 92 21.38 11.80 2.03
N LEU A 93 21.57 10.83 1.14
CA LEU A 93 22.71 10.82 0.23
C LEU A 93 22.48 12.01 -0.69
N GLU A 94 22.98 13.18 -0.27
CA GLU A 94 23.06 14.34 -1.12
C GLU A 94 23.98 13.98 -2.28
N LEU A 95 23.44 14.08 -3.49
CA LEU A 95 24.19 13.84 -4.69
C LEU A 95 25.13 15.02 -4.90
N ALA A 96 26.35 14.72 -5.33
CA ALA A 96 27.33 15.75 -5.63
C ALA A 96 26.77 16.66 -6.74
N ARG A 97 26.72 17.96 -6.44
CA ARG A 97 26.34 18.99 -7.40
C ARG A 97 27.57 19.42 -8.18
N ASP A 98 27.38 19.72 -9.46
CA ASP A 98 28.41 20.36 -10.26
C ASP A 98 28.58 21.85 -9.85
N GLY A 99 29.57 22.51 -10.45
CA GLY A 99 29.82 23.94 -10.19
C GLY A 99 28.66 24.88 -10.56
N SER A 100 27.62 24.39 -11.23
CA SER A 100 26.39 25.12 -11.57
C SER A 100 25.24 24.88 -10.58
N GLY A 101 25.39 23.93 -9.66
CA GLY A 101 24.36 23.52 -8.70
C GLY A 101 23.44 22.41 -9.23
N ALA A 102 23.61 21.97 -10.48
CA ALA A 102 22.89 20.85 -11.07
C ALA A 102 23.47 19.51 -10.57
N VAL A 103 22.63 18.51 -10.44
CA VAL A 103 23.05 17.16 -10.07
C VAL A 103 23.52 16.43 -11.33
N ASP A 104 24.71 15.81 -11.26
CA ASP A 104 25.20 15.00 -12.37
C ASP A 104 24.23 13.85 -12.67
N ARG A 105 23.73 13.81 -13.91
CA ARG A 105 22.81 12.79 -14.39
C ARG A 105 23.36 11.38 -14.18
N ALA A 106 24.65 11.15 -14.39
CA ALA A 106 25.23 9.82 -14.21
C ALA A 106 25.10 9.35 -12.75
N MET A 107 25.21 10.28 -11.80
CA MET A 107 24.98 10.03 -10.38
C MET A 107 23.50 9.77 -10.06
N VAL A 108 22.56 10.53 -10.65
CA VAL A 108 21.12 10.28 -10.53
C VAL A 108 20.75 8.87 -11.02
N VAL A 109 21.20 8.52 -12.23
CA VAL A 109 20.98 7.19 -12.83
C VAL A 109 21.58 6.09 -11.96
N LYS A 110 22.80 6.28 -11.44
CA LYS A 110 23.44 5.31 -10.54
C LYS A 110 22.63 5.12 -9.26
N SER A 111 22.12 6.19 -8.66
CA SER A 111 21.28 6.12 -7.47
C SER A 111 19.96 5.41 -7.73
N ILE A 112 19.30 5.67 -8.85
CA ILE A 112 18.08 4.94 -9.25
C ILE A 112 18.36 3.44 -9.37
N LYS A 113 19.48 3.05 -9.98
CA LYS A 113 19.89 1.64 -10.09
C LYS A 113 20.11 1.00 -8.71
N GLN A 114 20.70 1.72 -7.77
CA GLN A 114 20.85 1.25 -6.37
C GLN A 114 19.51 1.18 -5.63
N ASP A 115 18.60 2.10 -5.89
CA ASP A 115 17.25 2.08 -5.31
C ASP A 115 16.46 0.83 -5.74
N PHE A 116 16.69 0.32 -6.97
CA PHE A 116 16.13 -0.97 -7.40
C PHE A 116 16.56 -2.13 -6.49
N GLU A 117 17.81 -2.17 -6.05
CA GLU A 117 18.34 -3.19 -5.14
C GLU A 117 17.63 -3.12 -3.76
N ARG A 118 17.24 -1.91 -3.36
CA ARG A 118 16.49 -1.64 -2.12
C ARG A 118 14.99 -1.88 -2.26
N SER A 119 14.52 -2.32 -3.43
CA SER A 119 13.10 -2.50 -3.74
C SER A 119 12.26 -1.23 -3.46
N TYR A 120 12.77 -0.07 -3.86
CA TYR A 120 12.26 1.25 -3.45
C TYR A 120 10.77 1.48 -3.71
N PHE A 121 10.19 0.88 -4.78
CA PHE A 121 8.76 0.97 -5.10
C PHE A 121 7.85 0.59 -3.93
N VAL A 122 8.36 -0.25 -3.02
CA VAL A 122 7.55 -0.82 -1.96
C VAL A 122 8.15 -0.65 -0.57
N THR A 123 9.44 -0.34 -0.47
CA THR A 123 10.11 -0.05 0.81
C THR A 123 10.14 1.44 1.11
N ALA A 124 9.85 2.30 0.12
CA ALA A 124 10.02 3.75 0.20
C ALA A 124 11.46 4.19 0.50
N ASN A 125 12.44 3.29 0.32
CA ASN A 125 13.85 3.56 0.48
C ASN A 125 14.46 3.98 -0.86
N LEU A 126 14.08 5.19 -1.29
CA LEU A 126 14.62 5.85 -2.48
C LEU A 126 15.56 6.99 -2.10
N THR A 127 16.48 7.30 -2.99
CA THR A 127 17.39 8.44 -2.86
C THR A 127 16.63 9.72 -3.22
N LEU A 128 16.17 10.45 -2.20
CA LEU A 128 15.29 11.61 -2.37
C LEU A 128 15.90 12.71 -3.23
N ASP A 129 17.21 12.95 -3.09
CA ASP A 129 17.90 14.01 -3.83
C ASP A 129 18.03 13.72 -5.34
N ALA A 130 17.73 12.49 -5.78
CA ALA A 130 17.64 12.13 -7.21
C ALA A 130 16.36 12.65 -7.89
N TYR A 131 15.38 13.15 -7.12
CA TYR A 131 14.06 13.55 -7.60
C TYR A 131 13.75 15.00 -7.23
N GLU A 132 12.94 15.65 -8.06
CA GLU A 132 12.34 16.93 -7.70
C GLU A 132 11.29 16.79 -6.59
N GLU A 133 11.13 17.83 -5.77
CA GLU A 133 10.16 17.81 -4.67
C GLU A 133 8.72 17.67 -5.17
N ASP A 134 8.40 18.32 -6.29
CA ASP A 134 7.09 18.32 -6.96
C ASP A 134 7.00 17.31 -8.12
N CYS A 135 7.96 16.37 -8.20
CA CYS A 135 8.03 15.33 -9.22
C CYS A 135 6.67 14.64 -9.45
N GLU A 136 6.32 14.44 -10.72
CA GLU A 136 5.10 13.74 -11.12
C GLU A 136 5.33 12.24 -11.15
N PHE A 137 4.53 11.49 -10.40
CA PHE A 137 4.51 10.04 -10.39
C PHE A 137 3.24 9.56 -11.05
N ALA A 138 3.38 8.68 -12.04
CA ALA A 138 2.26 8.09 -12.76
C ALA A 138 2.42 6.58 -12.88
N ASP A 139 1.33 5.87 -12.69
CA ASP A 139 1.21 4.44 -12.93
C ASP A 139 -0.03 4.19 -13.83
N PRO A 140 -0.26 2.97 -14.33
CA PRO A 140 -1.40 2.70 -15.21
C PRO A 140 -2.77 2.95 -14.56
N ALA A 141 -2.87 3.05 -13.24
CA ALA A 141 -4.08 3.27 -12.47
C ALA A 141 -4.29 4.73 -12.04
N SER A 142 -3.24 5.49 -11.73
CA SER A 142 -3.33 6.86 -11.21
C SER A 142 -2.07 7.69 -11.47
N SER A 143 -2.19 9.01 -11.39
CA SER A 143 -1.05 9.93 -11.33
C SER A 143 -1.21 10.94 -10.20
N PHE A 144 -0.10 11.43 -9.68
CA PHE A 144 -0.04 12.46 -8.65
C PHE A 144 1.31 13.16 -8.64
N LYS A 145 1.38 14.35 -8.04
CA LYS A 145 2.63 15.08 -7.81
C LYS A 145 3.08 15.02 -6.35
N GLY A 146 4.39 15.05 -6.14
CA GLY A 146 5.03 15.23 -4.84
C GLY A 146 5.81 14.01 -4.34
N LEU A 147 7.10 14.21 -4.09
CA LEU A 147 8.03 13.17 -3.63
C LEU A 147 7.66 12.60 -2.25
N GLN A 148 7.24 13.46 -1.32
CA GLN A 148 6.78 13.03 0.01
C GLN A 148 5.50 12.19 -0.07
N ARG A 149 4.60 12.52 -1.01
CA ARG A 149 3.39 11.74 -1.26
C ARG A 149 3.74 10.36 -1.82
N PHE A 150 4.70 10.29 -2.74
CA PHE A 150 5.21 9.02 -3.26
C PHE A 150 5.78 8.14 -2.14
N LYS A 151 6.69 8.69 -1.32
CA LYS A 151 7.28 7.97 -0.18
C LYS A 151 6.22 7.40 0.76
N ARG A 152 5.20 8.20 1.09
CA ARG A 152 4.08 7.76 1.94
C ARG A 152 3.27 6.63 1.31
N ASN A 153 2.96 6.72 0.01
CA ASN A 153 2.24 5.66 -0.72
C ASN A 153 3.03 4.34 -0.72
N CYS A 154 4.33 4.41 -1.02
CA CYS A 154 5.22 3.25 -0.96
C CYS A 154 5.30 2.67 0.46
N THR A 155 5.35 3.51 1.49
CA THR A 155 5.42 3.06 2.90
C THR A 155 4.12 2.35 3.32
N ASN A 156 2.97 2.90 2.94
CA ASN A 156 1.66 2.30 3.20
C ASN A 156 1.55 0.94 2.54
N PHE A 157 1.96 0.82 1.28
CA PHE A 157 1.99 -0.46 0.57
C PHE A 157 3.01 -1.42 1.21
N GLY A 158 4.18 -0.92 1.60
CA GLY A 158 5.24 -1.68 2.26
C GLY A 158 4.81 -2.36 3.55
N SER A 159 3.89 -1.75 4.30
CA SER A 159 3.31 -2.35 5.52
C SER A 159 2.53 -3.65 5.25
N LEU A 160 2.07 -3.85 4.01
CA LEU A 160 1.36 -5.05 3.58
C LEU A 160 2.29 -6.14 3.04
N LEU A 161 3.61 -5.92 3.04
CA LEU A 161 4.58 -6.86 2.47
C LEU A 161 5.30 -7.67 3.54
N MET A 162 5.31 -8.99 3.37
CA MET A 162 6.18 -9.87 4.14
C MET A 162 7.57 -9.98 3.51
N LYS A 163 7.61 -10.07 2.18
CA LYS A 163 8.85 -10.20 1.40
C LYS A 163 8.67 -9.55 0.05
N SER A 164 9.65 -8.79 -0.40
CA SER A 164 9.73 -8.25 -1.76
C SER A 164 11.01 -8.71 -2.44
N ASN A 165 10.95 -8.83 -3.76
CA ASN A 165 12.11 -9.00 -4.61
C ASN A 165 11.88 -8.18 -5.88
N MET A 166 12.77 -7.23 -6.09
CA MET A 166 12.76 -6.35 -7.25
C MET A 166 14.10 -6.49 -7.96
N LYS A 167 14.06 -6.60 -9.29
CA LYS A 167 15.25 -6.72 -10.12
C LYS A 167 15.14 -5.78 -11.30
N LEU A 168 16.17 -4.95 -11.47
CA LEU A 168 16.41 -4.22 -12.71
C LEU A 168 16.99 -5.19 -13.73
N MET A 169 16.28 -5.38 -14.84
CA MET A 169 16.62 -6.34 -15.89
C MET A 169 17.42 -5.69 -17.01
N LYS A 170 17.09 -4.44 -17.34
CA LYS A 170 17.73 -3.65 -18.40
C LYS A 170 17.61 -2.17 -18.06
N TRP A 171 18.62 -1.40 -18.43
CA TRP A 171 18.58 0.06 -18.41
C TRP A 171 18.84 0.56 -19.82
N GLU A 172 18.02 1.49 -20.29
CA GLU A 172 18.20 2.22 -21.54
C GLU A 172 18.34 3.70 -21.20
N ASP A 173 19.31 4.37 -21.81
CA ASP A 173 19.62 5.77 -21.53
C ASP A 173 19.41 6.58 -22.81
N PHE A 174 18.55 7.60 -22.74
CA PHE A 174 18.20 8.50 -23.84
C PHE A 174 18.60 9.94 -23.48
N GLU A 175 18.49 10.91 -24.38
CA GLU A 175 18.93 12.28 -24.07
C GLU A 175 18.14 12.95 -22.94
N ASP A 176 16.83 12.74 -22.87
CA ASP A 176 15.90 13.40 -21.93
C ASP A 176 15.40 12.47 -20.81
N LYS A 177 15.59 11.15 -20.97
CA LYS A 177 15.07 10.16 -20.04
C LYS A 177 15.93 8.91 -19.90
N GLY A 178 15.75 8.22 -18.79
CA GLY A 178 16.21 6.85 -18.57
C GLY A 178 15.03 5.89 -18.52
N ILE A 179 15.20 4.68 -19.04
CA ILE A 179 14.17 3.63 -18.97
C ILE A 179 14.74 2.42 -18.23
N GLY A 180 14.14 2.10 -17.09
CA GLY A 180 14.47 0.91 -16.29
C GLY A 180 13.45 -0.19 -16.50
N HIS A 181 13.82 -1.30 -17.13
CA HIS A 181 12.97 -2.49 -17.21
C HIS A 181 13.14 -3.34 -15.96
N TRP A 182 12.04 -3.72 -15.33
CA TRP A 182 12.09 -4.40 -14.04
C TRP A 182 11.15 -5.60 -13.97
N ARG A 183 11.50 -6.50 -13.04
CA ARG A 183 10.65 -7.59 -12.60
C ARG A 183 10.49 -7.51 -11.10
N PHE A 184 9.24 -7.59 -10.65
CA PHE A 184 8.86 -7.50 -9.26
C PHE A 184 8.10 -8.75 -8.83
N SER A 185 8.35 -9.18 -7.60
CA SER A 185 7.53 -10.15 -6.92
C SER A 185 7.46 -9.87 -5.43
N CYS A 186 6.33 -10.16 -4.80
CA CYS A 186 6.20 -10.06 -3.37
C CYS A 186 5.21 -11.06 -2.77
N ILE A 187 5.33 -11.25 -1.46
CA ILE A 187 4.37 -11.99 -0.65
C ILE A 187 3.68 -10.96 0.25
N LEU A 188 2.37 -10.86 0.15
CA LEU A 188 1.58 -9.95 0.97
C LEU A 188 1.23 -10.59 2.32
N SER A 189 1.06 -9.78 3.36
CA SER A 189 0.78 -10.18 4.74
C SER A 189 -0.69 -10.53 5.02
N PHE A 190 -1.46 -10.93 3.99
CA PHE A 190 -2.82 -11.44 4.15
C PHE A 190 -2.82 -12.89 4.68
N PRO A 191 -3.92 -13.38 5.31
CA PRO A 191 -3.98 -14.73 5.88
C PRO A 191 -3.61 -15.84 4.89
N TRP A 192 -4.00 -15.72 3.62
CA TRP A 192 -3.70 -16.70 2.57
C TRP A 192 -2.38 -16.47 1.83
N LYS A 193 -1.58 -15.48 2.27
CA LYS A 193 -0.25 -15.11 1.76
C LYS A 193 -0.17 -15.06 0.22
N PRO A 194 -0.97 -14.22 -0.44
CA PRO A 194 -0.96 -14.16 -1.89
C PRO A 194 0.40 -13.70 -2.40
N ILE A 195 0.76 -14.21 -3.58
CA ILE A 195 2.03 -13.89 -4.25
C ILE A 195 1.69 -13.01 -5.44
N LEU A 196 2.26 -11.81 -5.46
CA LEU A 196 2.19 -10.92 -6.62
C LEU A 196 3.44 -11.08 -7.45
N SER A 197 3.28 -11.08 -8.77
CA SER A 197 4.39 -10.96 -9.69
C SER A 197 3.98 -10.10 -10.88
N ALA A 198 4.79 -9.08 -11.12
CA ALA A 198 4.64 -8.12 -12.20
C ALA A 198 5.98 -7.93 -12.91
N SER A 199 5.91 -7.55 -14.17
CA SER A 199 7.03 -7.00 -14.90
C SER A 199 6.58 -5.72 -15.59
N GLY A 200 7.52 -4.87 -15.92
CA GLY A 200 7.22 -3.58 -16.50
C GLY A 200 8.49 -2.83 -16.83
N TYR A 201 8.30 -1.56 -17.13
CA TYR A 201 9.37 -0.60 -17.25
C TYR A 201 8.94 0.73 -16.66
N THR A 202 9.93 1.54 -16.34
CA THR A 202 9.73 2.85 -15.76
C THR A 202 10.54 3.86 -16.52
N GLU A 203 9.90 4.95 -16.90
CA GLU A 203 10.54 6.10 -17.53
C GLU A 203 10.83 7.16 -16.48
N TYR A 204 12.07 7.63 -16.45
CA TYR A 204 12.56 8.70 -15.59
C TYR A 204 12.95 9.87 -16.47
N TYR A 205 12.15 10.92 -16.49
CA TYR A 205 12.43 12.15 -17.23
C TYR A 205 13.24 13.08 -16.34
N PHE A 206 14.34 13.59 -16.88
CA PHE A 206 15.25 14.48 -16.15
C PHE A 206 14.92 15.94 -16.46
N ASP A 207 14.97 16.78 -15.44
CA ASP A 207 14.91 18.22 -15.61
C ASP A 207 16.23 18.75 -16.19
N GLY A 208 16.14 19.63 -17.19
CA GLY A 208 17.32 20.15 -17.88
C GLY A 208 18.13 21.15 -17.06
N LEU A 209 17.56 21.75 -16.01
CA LEU A 209 18.24 22.73 -15.16
C LEU A 209 18.82 22.07 -13.91
N SER A 210 18.05 21.22 -13.23
CA SER A 210 18.50 20.60 -11.98
C SER A 210 19.22 19.26 -12.18
N GLY A 211 19.00 18.58 -13.31
CA GLY A 211 19.49 17.23 -13.58
C GLY A 211 18.73 16.13 -12.82
N LYS A 212 17.74 16.47 -11.98
CA LYS A 212 16.96 15.53 -11.18
C LYS A 212 15.76 14.98 -11.94
N VAL A 213 15.16 13.90 -11.44
CA VAL A 213 13.95 13.33 -12.02
C VAL A 213 12.74 14.21 -11.71
N CYS A 214 12.14 14.81 -12.75
CA CYS A 214 10.93 15.62 -12.63
C CYS A 214 9.64 14.85 -12.94
N ARG A 215 9.75 13.73 -13.66
CA ARG A 215 8.61 12.85 -13.94
C ARG A 215 9.02 11.39 -13.99
N HIS A 216 8.24 10.57 -13.31
CA HIS A 216 8.46 9.16 -13.07
C HIS A 216 7.20 8.38 -13.48
N VAL A 217 7.27 7.67 -14.62
CA VAL A 217 6.10 6.99 -15.21
C VAL A 217 6.32 5.49 -15.30
N GLU A 218 5.48 4.74 -14.59
CA GLU A 218 5.48 3.28 -14.61
C GLU A 218 4.54 2.70 -15.66
N HIS A 219 5.02 1.66 -16.32
CA HIS A 219 4.27 0.88 -17.31
C HIS A 219 4.32 -0.59 -16.93
N TRP A 220 3.15 -1.16 -16.62
CA TRP A 220 3.06 -2.56 -16.20
C TRP A 220 2.68 -3.44 -17.39
N ASN A 221 3.45 -4.51 -17.62
CA ASN A 221 3.19 -5.50 -18.68
C ASN A 221 2.08 -6.50 -18.28
N VAL A 222 1.46 -6.31 -17.13
CA VAL A 222 0.41 -7.17 -16.59
C VAL A 222 -0.91 -6.40 -16.49
N PRO A 223 -2.02 -6.92 -17.06
CA PRO A 223 -3.32 -6.27 -16.92
C PRO A 223 -3.73 -6.15 -15.46
N LYS A 224 -4.40 -5.04 -15.10
CA LYS A 224 -4.87 -4.74 -13.72
C LYS A 224 -5.66 -5.91 -13.11
N MET A 225 -6.50 -6.57 -13.90
CA MET A 225 -7.32 -7.70 -13.45
C MET A 225 -6.50 -8.95 -13.12
N VAL A 226 -5.34 -9.13 -13.76
CA VAL A 226 -4.43 -10.24 -13.44
C VAL A 226 -3.80 -10.00 -12.07
N LEU A 227 -3.36 -8.78 -11.79
CA LEU A 227 -2.82 -8.40 -10.47
C LEU A 227 -3.87 -8.56 -9.37
N LEU A 228 -5.10 -8.11 -9.60
CA LEU A 228 -6.19 -8.30 -8.63
C LEU A 228 -6.45 -9.78 -8.34
N LYS A 229 -6.50 -10.62 -9.39
CA LYS A 229 -6.66 -12.07 -9.23
C LYS A 229 -5.50 -12.71 -8.46
N GLN A 230 -4.28 -12.19 -8.58
CA GLN A 230 -3.14 -12.67 -7.79
C GLN A 230 -3.31 -12.35 -6.30
N ILE A 231 -3.84 -11.16 -5.95
CA ILE A 231 -4.15 -10.79 -4.56
C ILE A 231 -5.19 -11.73 -3.96
N LEU A 232 -6.23 -12.09 -4.72
CA LEU A 232 -7.31 -12.96 -4.24
C LEU A 232 -6.95 -14.45 -4.21
N LYS A 233 -5.86 -14.86 -4.87
CA LYS A 233 -5.47 -16.27 -4.99
C LYS A 233 -4.61 -16.71 -3.80
N PRO A 234 -4.97 -17.79 -3.08
CA PRO A 234 -4.13 -18.36 -2.03
C PRO A 234 -2.80 -18.88 -2.59
N SER A 235 -1.72 -18.73 -1.81
CA SER A 235 -0.47 -19.42 -2.13
C SER A 235 -0.67 -20.94 -2.08
N ARG A 236 -0.02 -21.68 -2.99
CA ARG A 236 -0.20 -23.14 -3.16
C ARG A 236 0.07 -23.98 -1.90
N GLY A 237 0.69 -23.40 -0.86
CA GLY A 237 0.96 -24.06 0.43
C GLY A 237 -0.14 -23.89 1.50
N PHE A 238 -1.17 -23.08 1.28
CA PHE A 238 -2.20 -22.81 2.30
C PHE A 238 -3.15 -23.99 2.54
N TRP A 239 -3.26 -24.92 1.58
CA TRP A 239 -4.16 -26.08 1.66
C TRP A 239 -3.50 -27.37 2.17
N LEU A 240 -2.17 -27.43 2.32
CA LEU A 240 -1.50 -28.66 2.77
C LEU A 240 -1.48 -28.88 4.30
N LYS A 241 -2.07 -27.97 5.09
CA LYS A 241 -2.03 -28.06 6.57
C LYS A 241 -3.33 -28.54 7.21
N LYS A 242 -4.19 -29.24 6.46
CA LYS A 242 -5.48 -29.75 6.96
C LYS A 242 -5.72 -31.23 6.64
N THR A 243 -4.68 -32.06 6.76
CA THR A 243 -4.80 -33.53 6.87
C THR A 243 -3.63 -34.04 7.70
N GLY A 244 -3.89 -34.31 8.98
CA GLY A 244 -2.90 -34.74 9.96
C GLY A 244 -3.49 -34.63 11.36
N GLY A 245 -4.65 -35.26 11.54
CA GLY A 245 -5.18 -35.65 12.84
C GLY A 245 -4.85 -37.12 13.07
#